data_AF-A0A8H4UD02-F1
#
_entry.id   AF-A0A8H4UD02-F1
#
_cell.length_a   1.000
_cell.length_b   1.000
_cell.length_c   1.000
_cell.angle_alpha   90.00
_cell.angle_beta   90.00
_cell.angle_gamma   90.00
#
_symmetry.space_group_name_H-M   'P 1'
#
loop_
_entity.id
_entity.type
_entity.pdbx_description
1 polymer ?
#
loop_
_entity_poly.entity_id
_entity_poly.type
_entity_poly.pdbx_seq_one_letter_code
_entity_poly.pdbx_strand_id
1 'polypeptide(L)'
;MQSMHRQFGKLMKRSADDSQVSVLLKDFDNADKLLAKIIESTKAWRDAWVAILTYQGRIVQEFESVYAPIVGSSEATKNPPVDIPVATLERVNRLNQEFESLRTDLLVDVNGVEDRMIRPLQQAKDLLSPLKKTIKKREDKKVSSGFLTLAVEAIVNHFVTAGL
;
A
#
# COMPACT_ATOMS: atom_id res chain seq x y z
N MET A 1 59.48 14.82 33.11
CA MET A 1 58.90 15.75 32.10
C MET A 1 59.00 15.05 30.75
N GLN A 2 57.98 14.75 29.96
CA GLN A 2 56.67 15.38 29.74
C GLN A 2 55.53 14.35 29.67
N SER A 3 54.33 14.89 29.83
CA SER A 3 53.04 14.29 30.10
C SER A 3 52.40 13.50 28.95
N MET A 4 51.72 12.43 29.38
CA MET A 4 50.46 11.90 28.85
C MET A 4 49.58 12.95 28.13
N HIS A 5 49.49 12.91 26.79
CA HIS A 5 48.47 13.70 26.05
C HIS A 5 47.99 13.05 24.73
N ARG A 6 47.96 11.72 24.59
CA ARG A 6 47.50 11.09 23.33
C ARG A 6 46.30 10.13 23.42
N GLN A 7 45.66 9.99 24.57
CA GLN A 7 44.52 9.07 24.71
C GLN A 7 43.12 9.74 24.71
N PHE A 8 43.02 11.06 24.84
CA PHE A 8 41.71 11.74 24.89
C PHE A 8 41.02 11.92 23.53
N GLY A 9 41.73 11.76 22.40
CA GLY A 9 41.12 11.90 21.06
C GLY A 9 40.29 10.68 20.59
N LYS A 10 40.53 9.50 21.17
CA LYS A 10 39.86 8.25 20.74
C LYS A 10 38.47 8.06 21.37
N LEU A 11 38.22 8.72 22.50
CA LEU A 11 36.93 8.67 23.20
C LEU A 11 35.89 9.63 22.58
N MET A 12 36.32 10.83 22.17
CA MET A 12 35.44 11.82 21.51
C MET A 12 34.90 11.34 20.16
N LYS A 13 35.73 10.71 19.33
CA LYS A 13 35.32 10.19 18.02
C LYS A 13 34.24 9.10 18.13
N ARG A 14 34.24 8.32 19.22
CA ARG A 14 33.26 7.25 19.49
C ARG A 14 31.88 7.80 19.84
N SER A 15 31.80 8.94 20.53
CA SER A 15 30.52 9.58 20.88
C SER A 15 29.79 10.19 19.67
N ALA A 16 30.54 10.74 18.71
CA ALA A 16 29.99 11.28 17.47
C ALA A 16 29.53 10.18 16.51
N ASP A 17 30.22 9.03 16.51
CA ASP A 17 29.83 7.84 15.75
C ASP A 17 28.54 7.23 16.33
N ASP A 18 28.39 7.21 17.66
CA ASP A 18 27.18 6.73 18.33
C ASP A 18 25.94 7.62 18.06
N SER A 19 26.11 8.94 17.97
CA SER A 19 24.99 9.84 17.64
C SER A 19 24.55 9.71 16.17
N GLN A 20 25.49 9.57 15.23
CA GLN A 20 25.18 9.30 13.82
C GLN A 20 24.48 7.96 13.63
N VAL A 21 24.96 6.91 14.32
CA VAL A 21 24.28 5.60 14.34
C VAL A 21 22.86 5.75 14.89
N SER A 22 22.67 6.46 16.00
CA SER A 22 21.33 6.66 16.59
C SER A 22 20.36 7.36 15.63
N VAL A 23 20.83 8.30 14.81
CA VAL A 23 20.00 8.96 13.79
C VAL A 23 19.61 7.97 12.69
N LEU A 24 20.57 7.20 12.16
CA LEU A 24 20.29 6.18 11.13
C LEU A 24 19.32 5.10 11.61
N LEU A 25 19.42 4.68 12.87
CA LEU A 25 18.48 3.74 13.48
C LEU A 25 17.06 4.30 13.55
N LYS A 26 16.94 5.56 13.92
CA LYS A 26 15.65 6.27 13.96
C LYS A 26 15.06 6.44 12.57
N ASP A 27 15.87 6.83 11.59
CA ASP A 27 15.43 6.99 10.20
C ASP A 27 14.99 5.66 9.59
N PHE A 28 15.70 4.57 9.91
CA PHE A 28 15.31 3.22 9.53
C PHE A 28 13.94 2.82 10.13
N ASP A 29 13.73 3.02 11.43
CA ASP A 29 12.45 2.71 12.08
C ASP A 29 11.31 3.58 11.53
N ASN A 30 11.58 4.85 11.24
CA ASN A 30 10.64 5.74 10.57
C ASN A 30 10.29 5.23 9.17
N ALA A 31 11.27 4.80 8.37
CA ALA A 31 11.05 4.24 7.05
C ALA A 31 10.22 2.94 7.09
N ASP A 32 10.51 2.03 8.02
CA ASP A 32 9.76 0.79 8.22
C ASP A 32 8.28 1.05 8.54
N LYS A 33 8.02 2.02 9.42
CA LYS A 33 6.67 2.47 9.80
C LYS A 33 5.95 3.17 8.67
N LEU A 34 6.64 4.06 7.96
CA LEU A 34 6.09 4.81 6.83
C LEU A 34 5.71 3.87 5.68
N LEU A 35 6.59 2.94 5.33
CA LEU A 35 6.29 1.91 4.31
C LEU A 35 5.09 1.06 4.72
N ALA A 36 4.99 0.64 5.98
CA ALA A 36 3.81 -0.09 6.47
C ALA A 36 2.51 0.72 6.29
N LYS A 37 2.55 2.01 6.67
CA LYS A 37 1.39 2.90 6.56
C LYS A 37 0.98 3.15 5.12
N ILE A 38 1.94 3.31 4.21
CA ILE A 38 1.67 3.49 2.78
C ILE A 38 1.04 2.23 2.21
N ILE A 39 1.60 1.04 2.49
CA ILE A 39 1.02 -0.24 2.03
C ILE A 39 -0.44 -0.36 2.47
N GLU A 40 -0.73 -0.09 3.75
CA GLU A 40 -2.09 -0.18 4.28
C GLU A 40 -3.03 0.85 3.62
N SER A 41 -2.58 2.10 3.51
CA SER A 41 -3.35 3.17 2.86
C SER A 41 -3.66 2.83 1.40
N THR A 42 -2.70 2.27 0.66
CA THR A 42 -2.87 1.91 -0.76
C THR A 42 -3.82 0.72 -0.93
N LYS A 43 -3.76 -0.28 -0.03
CA LYS A 43 -4.75 -1.37 0.01
C LYS A 43 -6.16 -0.84 0.27
N ALA A 44 -6.32 -0.02 1.30
CA ALA A 44 -7.61 0.58 1.64
C ALA A 44 -8.16 1.45 0.50
N TRP A 45 -7.31 2.21 -0.18
CA TRP A 45 -7.68 2.99 -1.36
C TRP A 45 -8.20 2.10 -2.49
N ARG A 46 -7.50 1.01 -2.81
CA ARG A 46 -7.92 0.05 -3.84
C ARG A 46 -9.27 -0.56 -3.47
N ASP A 47 -9.40 -1.05 -2.24
CA ASP A 47 -10.61 -1.72 -1.76
C ASP A 47 -11.81 -0.76 -1.76
N ALA A 48 -11.60 0.51 -1.42
CA ALA A 48 -12.61 1.56 -1.51
C ALA A 48 -13.08 1.78 -2.96
N TRP A 49 -12.16 1.80 -3.93
CA TRP A 49 -12.54 1.92 -5.35
C TRP A 49 -13.32 0.70 -5.85
N VAL A 50 -12.91 -0.51 -5.49
CA VAL A 50 -13.67 -1.73 -5.80
C VAL A 50 -15.09 -1.64 -5.23
N ALA A 51 -15.24 -1.14 -4.00
CA ALA A 51 -16.54 -0.93 -3.38
C ALA A 51 -17.38 0.11 -4.15
N ILE A 52 -16.82 1.28 -4.48
CA ILE A 52 -17.49 2.33 -5.25
C ILE A 52 -18.00 1.80 -6.59
N LEU A 53 -17.14 1.13 -7.37
CA LEU A 53 -17.51 0.56 -8.67
C LEU A 53 -18.59 -0.52 -8.55
N THR A 54 -18.62 -1.23 -7.42
CA THR A 54 -19.67 -2.23 -7.13
C THR A 54 -20.99 -1.57 -6.79
N TYR A 55 -20.99 -0.51 -5.96
CA TYR A 55 -22.20 0.21 -5.62
C TYR A 55 -22.78 0.96 -6.81
N GLN A 56 -21.93 1.57 -7.64
CA GLN A 56 -22.37 2.25 -8.86
C GLN A 56 -23.08 1.28 -9.81
N GLY A 57 -22.50 0.11 -10.09
CA GLY A 57 -23.16 -0.90 -10.94
C GLY A 57 -24.50 -1.36 -10.36
N ARG A 58 -24.57 -1.65 -9.05
CA ARG A 58 -25.81 -2.06 -8.39
C ARG A 58 -26.94 -1.03 -8.51
N ILE A 59 -26.64 0.26 -8.32
CA ILE A 59 -27.67 1.31 -8.42
C ILE A 59 -28.28 1.35 -9.82
N VAL A 60 -27.49 1.16 -10.87
CA VAL A 60 -28.01 1.18 -12.24
C VAL A 60 -28.82 -0.08 -12.54
N GLN A 61 -28.43 -1.23 -11.99
CA GLN A 61 -29.21 -2.47 -12.07
C GLN A 61 -30.59 -2.31 -11.41
N GLU A 62 -30.71 -1.56 -10.32
CA GLU A 62 -32.02 -1.28 -9.71
C GLU A 62 -32.95 -0.46 -10.61
N PHE A 63 -32.45 0.25 -11.62
CA PHE A 63 -33.35 0.86 -12.59
C PHE A 63 -34.10 -0.19 -13.41
N GLU A 64 -33.53 -1.36 -13.67
CA GLU A 64 -34.29 -2.45 -14.31
C GLU A 64 -35.43 -2.94 -13.43
N SER A 65 -35.25 -2.98 -12.10
CA SER A 65 -36.33 -3.39 -11.18
C SER A 65 -37.44 -2.34 -11.11
N VAL A 66 -37.09 -1.05 -11.10
CA VAL A 66 -38.05 0.06 -11.08
C VAL A 66 -38.83 0.16 -12.39
N TYR A 67 -38.19 -0.09 -13.52
CA TYR A 67 -38.82 -0.02 -14.84
C TYR A 67 -39.31 -1.38 -15.36
N ALA A 68 -39.21 -2.44 -14.57
CA ALA A 68 -39.80 -3.73 -14.94
C ALA A 68 -41.32 -3.59 -15.06
N PRO A 69 -41.96 -4.23 -16.06
CA PRO A 69 -43.40 -4.24 -16.17
C PRO A 69 -44.04 -4.76 -14.88
N ILE A 70 -44.97 -3.99 -14.31
CA ILE A 70 -45.72 -4.40 -13.12
C ILE A 70 -46.67 -5.53 -13.56
N VAL A 71 -46.30 -6.77 -13.26
CA VAL A 71 -47.17 -7.92 -13.52
C VAL A 71 -48.33 -7.84 -12.53
N GLY A 72 -49.50 -7.39 -12.99
CA GLY A 72 -50.66 -7.17 -12.14
C GLY A 72 -51.16 -8.46 -11.47
N SER A 73 -51.34 -8.41 -10.15
CA SER A 73 -52.30 -9.29 -9.48
C SER A 73 -53.67 -9.11 -10.13
N SER A 74 -54.43 -10.19 -10.30
CA SER A 74 -55.69 -10.27 -11.07
C SER A 74 -56.84 -9.33 -10.62
N GLU A 75 -56.61 -8.44 -9.66
CA GLU A 75 -57.58 -7.46 -9.17
C GLU A 75 -57.51 -6.14 -9.95
N ALA A 76 -58.68 -5.67 -10.39
CA ALA A 76 -58.83 -4.39 -11.07
C ALA A 76 -58.53 -3.23 -10.10
N THR A 77 -57.31 -2.70 -10.13
CA THR A 77 -56.96 -1.46 -9.44
C THR A 77 -57.63 -0.26 -10.11
N LYS A 78 -58.05 0.73 -9.30
CA LYS A 78 -58.70 1.97 -9.78
C LYS A 78 -57.88 2.76 -10.80
N ASN A 79 -56.57 2.55 -10.82
CA ASN A 79 -55.67 3.07 -11.84
C ASN A 79 -55.15 1.89 -12.67
N PRO A 80 -55.40 1.85 -13.99
CA PRO A 80 -54.81 0.83 -14.84
C PRO A 80 -53.28 1.02 -14.89
N PRO A 81 -52.49 -0.07 -14.92
CA PRO A 81 -51.06 0.01 -15.18
C PRO A 81 -50.83 0.76 -16.51
N VAL A 82 -49.91 1.72 -16.50
CA VAL A 82 -49.49 2.43 -17.72
C VAL A 82 -48.21 1.77 -18.21
N ASP A 83 -48.20 1.36 -19.48
CA ASP A 83 -47.02 0.79 -20.10
C ASP A 83 -45.88 1.81 -20.15
N ILE A 84 -44.68 1.35 -19.80
CA ILE A 84 -43.48 2.16 -19.84
C ILE A 84 -43.05 2.34 -21.31
N PRO A 85 -42.78 3.58 -21.78
CA PRO A 85 -42.33 3.80 -23.14
C PRO A 85 -41.05 3.01 -23.45
N VAL A 86 -41.03 2.33 -24.60
CA VAL A 86 -39.89 1.49 -25.04
C VAL A 86 -38.57 2.26 -25.01
N ALA A 87 -38.56 3.53 -25.44
CA ALA A 87 -37.38 4.39 -25.40
C ALA A 87 -36.80 4.60 -23.99
N THR A 88 -37.63 4.51 -22.94
CA THR A 88 -37.16 4.59 -21.55
C THR A 88 -36.43 3.30 -21.15
N LEU A 89 -36.98 2.14 -21.53
CA LEU A 89 -36.37 0.84 -21.26
C LEU A 89 -35.03 0.70 -21.99
N GLU A 90 -34.98 1.09 -23.27
CA GLU A 90 -33.74 1.11 -24.06
C GLU A 90 -32.68 2.01 -23.43
N ARG A 91 -33.07 3.18 -22.93
CA ARG A 91 -32.16 4.11 -22.26
C ARG A 91 -31.61 3.54 -20.95
N VAL A 92 -32.43 2.84 -20.16
CA VAL A 92 -31.99 2.17 -18.92
C VAL A 92 -31.03 1.02 -19.22
N ASN A 93 -31.36 0.19 -20.20
CA ASN A 93 -30.50 -0.91 -20.63
C ASN A 93 -29.15 -0.38 -21.15
N ARG A 94 -29.17 0.67 -21.98
CA ARG A 94 -27.93 1.32 -22.43
C ARG A 94 -27.12 1.85 -21.26
N LEU A 95 -27.75 2.50 -20.29
CA LEU A 95 -27.05 2.99 -19.09
C LEU A 95 -26.37 1.85 -18.32
N ASN A 96 -27.05 0.70 -18.16
CA ASN A 96 -26.45 -0.50 -17.56
C ASN A 96 -25.23 -1.00 -18.32
N GLN A 97 -25.33 -1.11 -19.64
CA GLN A 97 -24.21 -1.58 -20.48
C GLN A 97 -22.98 -0.68 -20.35
N GLU A 98 -23.17 0.65 -20.39
CA GLU A 98 -22.08 1.62 -20.25
C GLU A 98 -21.44 1.55 -18.85
N PHE A 99 -22.24 1.39 -17.79
CA PHE A 99 -21.72 1.25 -16.43
C PHE A 99 -21.00 -0.09 -16.19
N GLU A 100 -21.48 -1.19 -16.78
CA GLU A 100 -20.79 -2.49 -16.70
C GLU A 100 -19.49 -2.50 -17.50
N SER A 101 -19.47 -1.87 -18.68
CA SER A 101 -18.23 -1.67 -19.45
C SER A 101 -17.23 -0.85 -18.65
N LEU A 102 -17.65 0.31 -18.13
CA LEU A 102 -16.79 1.20 -17.34
C LEU A 102 -16.27 0.50 -16.08
N ARG A 103 -17.12 -0.24 -15.38
CA ARG A 103 -16.74 -1.03 -14.20
C ARG A 103 -15.67 -2.06 -14.56
N THR A 104 -15.85 -2.76 -15.68
CA THR A 104 -14.91 -3.79 -16.14
C THR A 104 -13.54 -3.19 -16.40
N ASP A 105 -13.48 -2.10 -17.16
CA ASP A 105 -12.23 -1.42 -17.50
C ASP A 105 -11.52 -0.87 -16.25
N LEU A 106 -12.26 -0.17 -15.39
CA LEU A 106 -11.67 0.43 -14.18
C LEU A 106 -11.25 -0.63 -13.15
N LEU A 107 -11.94 -1.77 -13.06
CA LEU A 107 -11.50 -2.86 -12.18
C LEU A 107 -10.15 -3.44 -12.62
N VAL A 108 -9.86 -3.52 -13.92
CA VAL A 108 -8.53 -3.93 -14.40
C VAL A 108 -7.46 -2.97 -13.89
N ASP A 109 -7.69 -1.67 -14.02
CA ASP A 109 -6.74 -0.65 -13.58
C ASP A 109 -6.52 -0.65 -12.07
N VAL A 110 -7.62 -0.68 -11.30
CA VAL A 110 -7.61 -0.71 -9.82
C VAL A 110 -6.92 -1.97 -9.31
N ASN A 111 -7.21 -3.14 -9.90
CA ASN A 111 -6.53 -4.38 -9.51
C ASN A 111 -5.05 -4.35 -9.87
N GLY A 112 -4.68 -3.69 -10.97
CA GLY A 112 -3.29 -3.49 -11.36
C GLY A 112 -2.46 -2.68 -10.36
N VAL A 113 -3.08 -2.00 -9.38
CA VAL A 113 -2.36 -1.34 -8.27
C VAL A 113 -1.69 -2.35 -7.33
N GLU A 114 -2.22 -3.57 -7.21
CA GLU A 114 -1.59 -4.62 -6.42
C GLU A 114 -0.18 -4.93 -6.94
N ASP A 115 -0.05 -5.14 -8.26
CA ASP A 115 1.20 -5.49 -8.89
C ASP A 115 2.15 -4.29 -9.04
N ARG A 116 1.60 -3.12 -9.39
CA ARG A 116 2.41 -1.93 -9.74
C ARG A 116 2.84 -1.10 -8.53
N MET A 117 2.15 -1.21 -7.40
CA MET A 117 2.42 -0.37 -6.22
C MET A 117 2.55 -1.19 -4.93
N ILE A 118 1.55 -2.00 -4.59
CA ILE A 118 1.50 -2.68 -3.28
C ILE A 118 2.63 -3.71 -3.15
N ARG A 119 2.83 -4.55 -4.18
CA ARG A 119 3.90 -5.56 -4.18
C ARG A 119 5.31 -4.94 -4.14
N PRO A 120 5.66 -3.93 -4.95
CA PRO A 120 6.94 -3.23 -4.83
C PRO A 120 7.20 -2.65 -3.44
N LEU A 121 6.17 -2.06 -2.81
CA LEU A 121 6.29 -1.54 -1.44
C LEU A 121 6.51 -2.64 -0.40
N GLN A 122 5.86 -3.80 -0.55
CA GLN A 122 6.08 -4.97 0.30
C GLN A 122 7.50 -5.50 0.13
N GLN A 123 7.99 -5.63 -1.11
CA GLN A 123 9.36 -6.04 -1.39
C GLN A 123 10.38 -5.08 -0.77
N ALA A 124 10.16 -3.77 -0.90
CA ALA A 124 11.01 -2.76 -0.27
C ALA A 124 11.04 -2.90 1.25
N LYS A 125 9.88 -3.17 1.88
CA LYS A 125 9.77 -3.43 3.32
C LYS A 125 10.48 -4.72 3.74
N ASP A 126 10.40 -5.78 2.93
CA ASP A 126 11.07 -7.05 3.20
C ASP A 126 12.59 -6.91 3.18
N LEU A 127 13.14 -6.07 2.28
CA LEU A 127 14.57 -5.74 2.24
C LEU A 127 15.05 -5.03 3.51
N LEU A 128 14.17 -4.30 4.21
CA LEU A 128 14.50 -3.68 5.50
C LEU A 128 14.50 -4.70 6.65
N SER A 129 13.78 -5.82 6.55
CA SER A 129 13.61 -6.79 7.65
C SER A 129 14.95 -7.39 8.17
N PRO A 130 15.92 -7.79 7.32
CA PRO A 130 17.25 -8.23 7.76
C PRO A 130 18.07 -7.14 8.47
N LEU A 131 17.94 -5.88 8.05
CA LEU A 131 18.59 -4.74 8.69
C LEU A 131 18.09 -4.56 10.12
N LYS A 132 16.78 -4.65 10.34
CA LYS A 132 16.15 -4.60 11.68
C LYS A 132 16.72 -5.68 12.62
N LYS A 133 16.87 -6.91 12.12
CA LYS A 133 17.47 -8.03 12.88
C LYS A 133 18.94 -7.77 13.22
N THR A 134 19.69 -7.22 12.26
CA THR A 134 21.11 -6.91 12.45
C THR A 134 21.30 -5.79 13.45
N ILE A 135 20.49 -4.73 13.38
CA ILE A 135 20.43 -3.62 14.34
C ILE A 135 20.15 -4.14 15.75
N LYS A 136 19.08 -4.94 15.92
CA LYS A 136 18.73 -5.51 17.22
C LYS A 136 19.85 -6.37 17.80
N LYS A 137 20.46 -7.24 16.97
CA LYS A 137 21.61 -8.05 17.36
C LYS A 137 22.84 -7.20 17.71
N ARG A 138 23.00 -6.01 17.13
CA ARG A 138 24.05 -5.05 17.50
C ARG A 138 23.77 -4.33 18.80
N GLU A 139 22.54 -3.97 19.10
CA GLU A 139 22.16 -3.42 20.41
C GLU A 139 22.40 -4.47 21.50
N ASP A 140 21.97 -5.71 21.27
CA ASP A 140 22.24 -6.85 22.15
C ASP A 140 23.75 -7.11 22.30
N LYS A 141 24.53 -6.96 21.22
CA LYS A 141 26.00 -7.08 21.20
C LYS A 141 26.75 -5.78 21.51
N LYS A 142 26.14 -4.63 21.78
CA LYS A 142 26.87 -3.48 22.37
C LYS A 142 27.32 -3.80 23.80
N VAL A 143 26.85 -4.91 24.38
CA VAL A 143 27.43 -5.63 25.52
C VAL A 143 28.75 -6.35 25.17
N SER A 144 29.06 -6.62 23.89
CA SER A 144 30.23 -7.37 23.42
C SER A 144 30.76 -6.87 22.05
N SER A 145 31.66 -5.88 22.11
CA SER A 145 32.32 -5.19 20.99
C SER A 145 33.06 -6.11 19.99
N GLY A 146 32.91 -5.87 18.67
CA GLY A 146 33.84 -6.38 17.63
C GLY A 146 33.29 -6.59 16.21
N PHE A 147 31.97 -6.75 16.02
CA PHE A 147 31.41 -7.26 14.76
C PHE A 147 30.98 -6.17 13.73
N LEU A 148 31.40 -4.92 13.94
CA LEU A 148 30.85 -3.75 13.23
C LEU A 148 31.43 -3.55 11.82
N THR A 149 32.74 -3.74 11.68
CA THR A 149 33.47 -3.47 10.44
C THR A 149 33.09 -4.43 9.30
N LEU A 150 32.94 -5.73 9.60
CA LEU A 150 32.72 -6.76 8.59
C LEU A 150 31.35 -6.69 7.90
N ALA A 151 30.32 -6.22 8.60
CA ALA A 151 28.97 -6.16 8.04
C ALA A 151 28.75 -4.95 7.12
N VAL A 152 29.43 -3.83 7.38
CA VAL A 152 29.39 -2.64 6.51
C VAL A 152 30.18 -2.93 5.23
N GLU A 153 31.34 -3.58 5.33
CA GLU A 153 32.11 -4.04 4.17
C GLU A 153 31.30 -5.01 3.29
N ALA A 154 30.56 -5.95 3.89
CA ALA A 154 29.75 -6.90 3.14
C ALA A 154 28.61 -6.23 2.34
N ILE A 155 27.96 -5.19 2.92
CA ILE A 155 26.88 -4.47 2.26
C ILE A 155 27.42 -3.55 1.16
N VAL A 156 28.51 -2.81 1.42
CA VAL A 156 29.14 -1.96 0.41
C VAL A 156 29.65 -2.81 -0.77
N ASN A 157 30.27 -3.96 -0.51
CA ASN A 157 30.68 -4.86 -1.59
C ASN A 157 29.49 -5.39 -2.38
N HIS A 158 28.38 -5.73 -1.73
CA HIS A 158 27.19 -6.23 -2.43
C HIS A 158 26.55 -5.16 -3.32
N PHE A 159 26.54 -3.89 -2.91
CA PHE A 159 26.07 -2.80 -3.76
C PHE A 159 27.03 -2.52 -4.93
N VAL A 160 28.34 -2.54 -4.70
CA VAL A 160 29.36 -2.29 -5.74
C VAL A 160 29.45 -3.43 -6.77
N THR A 161 29.28 -4.69 -6.35
CA THR A 161 29.29 -5.84 -7.29
C THR A 161 27.97 -6.04 -8.04
N ALA A 162 26.85 -5.50 -7.53
CA ALA A 162 25.55 -5.58 -8.19
C ALA A 162 25.34 -4.54 -9.31
N GLY A 163 26.32 -3.66 -9.58
CA GLY A 163 26.29 -2.77 -10.74
C GLY A 163 25.16 -1.74 -10.72
N LEU A 164 24.94 -1.09 -9.56
CA LEU A 164 24.27 0.21 -9.45
C LEU A 164 25.27 1.27 -8.97
#